data_AF-A0A968FG93-F1
#
_entry.id   AF-A0A968FG93-F1
#
_cell.length_a   1.000
_cell.length_b   1.000
_cell.length_c   1.000
_cell.angle_alpha   90.00
_cell.angle_beta   90.00
_cell.angle_gamma   90.00
#
_symmetry.space_group_name_H-M   'P 1'
#
loop_
_entity.id
_entity.type
_entity.pdbx_description
1 polymer ?
#
loop_
_entity_poly.entity_id
_entity_poly.type
_entity_poly.pdbx_seq_one_letter_code
_entity_poly.pdbx_strand_id
1 'polypeptide(L)'
;QLSRFVAEMRERLGMGLIERTAAWDRLIASLTDGRVVAFVADQDARGRGVFVPFFGRLASTHRAPALLALRSGAPFFVGGAPADRAAPL
;
A
#
# COMPACT_ATOMS: atom_id res chain seq x y z
N GLN A 1 -17.01 3.43 -14.94
CA GLN A 1 -16.15 3.08 -16.10
C GLN A 1 -14.67 3.20 -15.76
N LEU A 2 -14.20 4.33 -15.21
CA LEU A 2 -12.79 4.52 -14.80
C LEU A 2 -12.24 3.46 -13.83
N SER A 3 -12.96 3.13 -12.75
CA SER A 3 -12.47 2.14 -11.77
C SER A 3 -12.22 0.76 -12.39
N ARG A 4 -13.06 0.36 -13.34
CA ARG A 4 -12.93 -0.92 -14.06
C ARG A 4 -11.69 -0.90 -14.97
N PHE A 5 -11.51 0.18 -15.72
CA PHE A 5 -10.32 0.37 -16.55
C PHE A 5 -9.02 0.29 -15.72
N VAL A 6 -8.97 0.95 -14.56
CA VAL A 6 -7.81 0.89 -13.65
C VAL A 6 -7.60 -0.53 -13.10
N ALA A 7 -8.66 -1.24 -12.74
CA ALA A 7 -8.56 -2.62 -12.28
C ALA A 7 -7.99 -3.54 -13.38
N GLU A 8 -8.50 -3.45 -14.61
CA GLU A 8 -8.03 -4.22 -15.77
C GLU A 8 -6.55 -3.94 -16.08
N MET A 9 -6.11 -2.67 -16.03
CA MET A 9 -4.69 -2.32 -16.17
C MET A 9 -3.83 -2.99 -15.11
N ARG A 10 -4.30 -3.04 -13.86
CA ARG A 10 -3.57 -3.64 -12.75
C ARG A 10 -3.50 -5.16 -12.88
N GLU A 11 -4.60 -5.80 -13.23
CA GLU A 11 -4.68 -7.24 -13.48
C GLU A 11 -3.77 -7.67 -14.65
N ARG A 12 -3.72 -6.88 -15.72
CA ARG A 12 -2.78 -7.12 -16.85
C ARG A 12 -1.30 -7.09 -16.46
N LEU A 13 -0.96 -6.40 -15.37
CA LEU A 13 0.38 -6.36 -14.80
C LEU A 13 0.59 -7.45 -13.72
N GLY A 14 -0.36 -8.38 -13.56
CA GLY A 14 -0.30 -9.46 -12.58
C GLY A 14 -0.65 -9.02 -11.15
N MET A 15 -1.19 -7.81 -10.94
CA MET A 15 -1.60 -7.36 -9.61
C MET A 15 -2.99 -7.91 -9.25
N GLY A 16 -3.11 -8.46 -8.06
CA GLY A 16 -4.41 -8.74 -7.45
C GLY A 16 -4.98 -7.50 -6.76
N LEU A 17 -6.27 -7.21 -6.97
CA LEU A 17 -6.96 -6.13 -6.27
C LEU A 17 -7.63 -6.66 -5.00
N ILE A 18 -7.30 -6.07 -3.84
CA ILE A 18 -7.95 -6.38 -2.57
C ILE A 18 -8.88 -5.22 -2.22
N GLU A 19 -10.18 -5.46 -2.35
CA GLU A 19 -11.22 -4.51 -1.94
C GLU A 19 -11.20 -4.26 -0.43
N ARG A 20 -11.52 -3.03 -0.02
CA ARG A 20 -11.39 -2.55 1.36
C ARG A 20 -12.24 -3.33 2.38
N THR A 21 -13.38 -3.88 1.96
CA THR A 21 -14.26 -4.68 2.80
C THR A 21 -13.67 -6.09 2.99
N ALA A 22 -13.40 -6.48 4.23
CA ALA A 22 -12.76 -7.76 4.60
C ALA A 22 -11.31 -7.93 4.07
N ALA A 23 -10.59 -6.81 3.88
CA ALA A 23 -9.22 -6.83 3.34
C ALA A 23 -8.21 -7.54 4.25
N TRP A 24 -8.38 -7.48 5.58
CA TRP A 24 -7.34 -7.91 6.53
C TRP A 24 -6.93 -9.37 6.40
N ASP A 25 -7.89 -10.29 6.36
CA ASP A 25 -7.59 -11.71 6.24
C ASP A 25 -6.98 -12.05 4.87
N ARG A 26 -7.45 -11.39 3.81
CA ARG A 26 -6.88 -11.53 2.46
C ARG A 26 -5.45 -11.00 2.35
N LEU A 27 -5.16 -9.90 3.03
CA LEU A 27 -3.81 -9.32 3.07
C LEU A 27 -2.85 -10.25 3.80
N ILE A 28 -3.26 -10.80 4.96
CA ILE A 28 -2.45 -11.78 5.69
C ILE A 28 -2.26 -13.05 4.86
N ALA A 29 -3.34 -13.61 4.30
CA ALA A 29 -3.24 -14.80 3.44
C ALA A 29 -2.29 -14.58 2.25
N SER A 30 -2.36 -13.40 1.60
CA SER A 30 -1.46 -13.07 0.49
C SER A 30 0.01 -13.07 0.93
N LEU A 31 0.31 -12.50 2.11
CA LEU A 31 1.68 -12.51 2.65
C LEU A 31 2.13 -13.92 3.02
N THR A 32 1.25 -14.74 3.61
CA THR A 32 1.54 -16.15 3.93
C THR A 32 1.80 -16.99 2.68
N ASP A 33 1.13 -16.70 1.57
CA ASP A 33 1.33 -17.35 0.27
C ASP A 33 2.59 -16.86 -0.47
N GLY A 34 3.45 -16.07 0.20
CA GLY A 34 4.70 -15.56 -0.37
C GLY A 34 4.51 -14.43 -1.38
N ARG A 35 3.32 -13.79 -1.42
CA ARG A 35 3.06 -12.64 -2.29
C ARG A 35 3.48 -11.33 -1.62
N VAL A 36 3.62 -10.30 -2.45
CA VAL A 36 3.88 -8.93 -2.00
C VAL A 36 2.56 -8.16 -1.88
N VAL A 37 2.39 -7.47 -0.75
CA VAL A 37 1.31 -6.50 -0.55
C VAL A 37 1.90 -5.10 -0.59
N ALA A 38 1.35 -4.23 -1.46
CA ALA A 38 1.81 -2.87 -1.64
C ALA A 38 0.77 -1.84 -1.16
N PHE A 39 1.24 -0.74 -0.56
CA PHE A 39 0.43 0.39 -0.12
C PHE A 39 1.01 1.69 -0.65
N VAL A 40 0.13 2.65 -0.95
CA VAL A 40 0.49 4.07 -1.05
C VAL A 40 0.35 4.66 0.34
N ALA A 41 1.46 4.73 1.08
CA ALA A 41 1.47 4.98 2.52
C ALA A 41 1.59 6.45 2.93
N ASP A 42 1.86 7.35 1.98
CA ASP A 42 2.07 8.79 2.18
C ASP A 42 0.76 9.62 2.20
N GLN A 43 -0.39 8.96 2.03
CA GLN A 43 -1.69 9.62 2.11
C GLN A 43 -2.14 9.87 3.54
N ASP A 44 -2.81 11.00 3.77
CA ASP A 44 -3.46 11.34 5.04
C ASP A 44 -4.51 10.28 5.42
N ALA A 45 -4.26 9.58 6.53
CA ALA A 45 -5.13 8.54 7.07
C ALA A 45 -6.36 9.10 7.81
N ARG A 46 -6.50 10.44 7.90
CA ARG A 46 -7.60 11.16 8.55
C ARG A 46 -7.80 10.68 9.99
N GLY A 47 -9.03 10.59 10.48
CA GLY A 47 -9.34 10.14 11.84
C GLY A 47 -9.03 8.66 12.15
N ARG A 48 -8.48 7.89 11.20
CA ARG A 48 -8.13 6.46 11.41
C ARG A 48 -6.61 6.23 11.50
N GLY A 49 -5.82 7.27 11.27
CA GLY A 49 -4.36 7.19 11.37
C GLY A 49 -3.84 7.29 12.79
N VAL A 50 -2.56 6.98 12.91
CA VAL A 50 -1.76 7.31 14.08
C VAL A 50 -0.99 8.59 13.78
N PHE A 51 -1.01 9.56 14.69
CA PHE A 51 -0.23 10.79 14.52
C PHE A 51 1.23 10.51 14.86
N VAL A 52 2.12 10.73 13.90
CA VAL A 52 3.57 10.61 14.08
C VAL A 52 4.25 11.92 13.67
N PRO A 53 5.41 12.26 14.28
CA PRO A 53 6.22 13.37 13.81
C PRO A 53 6.70 13.15 12.37
N PHE A 54 6.39 14.10 11.49
CA PHE A 54 6.82 14.10 10.10
C PHE A 54 7.18 15.53 9.69
N PHE A 55 8.46 15.77 9.38
CA PHE A 55 9.01 17.11 9.08
C PHE A 55 8.63 18.18 10.13
N GLY A 56 8.70 17.82 11.42
CA GLY A 56 8.42 18.76 12.52
C GLY A 56 6.94 19.03 12.78
N ARG A 57 6.02 18.35 12.10
CA ARG A 57 4.56 18.44 12.32
C ARG A 57 3.96 17.05 12.54
N LEU A 58 2.90 16.98 13.33
CA LEU A 58 2.15 15.72 13.46
C LEU A 58 1.37 15.44 12.17
N ALA A 59 1.55 14.26 11.60
CA ALA A 59 0.85 13.80 10.41
C ALA A 59 0.08 12.51 10.71
N SER A 60 -1.18 12.44 10.27
CA SER A 60 -1.99 11.24 10.42
C SER A 60 -1.57 10.18 9.41
N THR A 61 -1.03 9.06 9.92
CA THR A 61 -0.34 8.04 9.12
C THR A 61 -1.06 6.70 9.18
N HIS A 62 -1.09 5.98 8.06
CA HIS A 62 -1.73 4.67 7.98
C HIS A 62 -0.98 3.64 8.84
N ARG A 63 -1.66 3.06 9.83
CA ARG A 63 -1.11 1.98 10.68
C ARG A 63 -1.06 0.60 10.01
N ALA A 64 -1.85 0.42 8.93
CA ALA A 64 -2.06 -0.90 8.33
C ALA A 64 -0.77 -1.58 7.83
N PRO A 65 0.14 -0.89 7.12
CA PRO A 65 1.39 -1.50 6.66
C PRO A 65 2.25 -2.03 7.81
N ALA A 66 2.38 -1.26 8.89
CA ALA A 66 3.15 -1.67 10.08
C ALA A 66 2.52 -2.86 10.80
N LEU A 67 1.19 -2.85 10.97
CA LEU A 67 0.47 -3.95 11.62
C LEU A 67 0.55 -5.25 10.82
N LEU A 68 0.53 -5.19 9.49
CA LEU A 68 0.71 -6.37 8.65
C LEU A 68 2.09 -6.99 8.82
N ALA A 69 3.15 -6.19 8.79
CA ALA A 69 4.51 -6.68 9.00
C ALA A 69 4.65 -7.33 10.38
N LEU A 70 4.16 -6.67 11.44
CA LEU A 70 4.21 -7.22 12.81
C LEU A 70 3.42 -8.52 12.96
N ARG A 71 2.25 -8.64 12.32
CA ARG A 71 1.37 -9.80 12.49
C ARG A 71 1.73 -10.99 11.61
N SER A 72 2.26 -10.74 10.40
CA SER A 72 2.67 -11.79 9.47
C SER A 72 4.13 -12.22 9.64
N GLY A 73 4.96 -11.38 10.26
CA GLY A 73 6.42 -11.56 10.26
C GLY A 73 7.08 -11.27 8.90
N ALA A 74 6.31 -10.78 7.91
CA ALA A 74 6.85 -10.45 6.59
C ALA A 74 7.80 -9.23 6.66
N PRO A 75 8.88 -9.22 5.86
CA PRO A 75 9.77 -8.08 5.78
C PRO A 75 9.04 -6.82 5.29
N PHE A 76 9.41 -5.67 5.87
CA PHE A 76 8.81 -4.38 5.56
C PHE A 76 9.78 -3.52 4.74
N PHE A 77 9.36 -3.10 3.54
CA PHE A 77 10.17 -2.28 2.64
C PHE A 77 9.52 -0.94 2.38
N VAL A 78 10.35 0.09 2.19
CA VAL A 78 9.95 1.42 1.72
C VAL A 78 10.63 1.66 0.39
N GLY A 79 9.86 2.07 -0.62
CA GLY A 79 10.36 2.34 -1.96
C GLY A 79 9.74 3.59 -2.55
N GLY A 80 10.45 4.22 -3.47
CA GLY A 80 9.98 5.35 -4.26
C GLY A 80 10.34 5.16 -5.73
N ALA A 81 9.52 5.71 -6.62
CA ALA A 81 9.74 5.69 -8.06
C ALA A 81 9.84 7.14 -8.58
N PRO A 82 11.05 7.75 -8.57
CA PRO A 82 11.23 9.06 -9.16
C PRO A 82 11.04 8.99 -10.68
N ALA A 83 10.51 10.06 -11.26
CA ALA A 83 10.45 10.17 -12.72
C ALA A 83 11.86 10.15 -13.30
N ASP A 84 12.08 9.31 -14.31
CA ASP A 84 13.30 9.38 -15.11
C ASP A 84 13.22 10.63 -15.99
N ARG A 85 13.94 11.68 -15.60
CA ARG A 85 13.99 12.94 -16.35
C ARG A 85 14.83 12.84 -17.62
N ALA A 86 15.52 11.72 -17.85
CA ALA A 86 16.31 11.47 -19.05
C ALA A 86 15.59 10.54 -20.06
N ALA A 87 14.44 9.95 -19.70
CA ALA A 87 13.67 9.12 -20.61
C ALA A 87 13.03 9.98 -21.72
N PRO A 88 13.23 9.66 -23.01
CA PRO A 88 12.54 10.36 -24.09
C PRO A 88 11.02 10.14 -23.98
N LEU A 89 10.26 11.22 -24.21
CA LEU A 89 8.80 11.18 -24.35
C LEU A 89 8.36 10.31 -25.52
#